data_AF-A0A1R4HAV1-F1
#
_entry.id   AF-A0A1R4HAV1-F1
#
_cell.length_a   1.000
_cell.length_b   1.000
_cell.length_c   1.000
_cell.angle_alpha   90.00
_cell.angle_beta   90.00
_cell.angle_gamma   90.00
#
_symmetry.space_group_name_H-M   'P 1'
#
loop_
_entity.id
_entity.type
_entity.pdbx_description
1 polymer ?
#
loop_
_entity_poly.entity_id
_entity_poly.type
_entity_poly.pdbx_seq_one_letter_code
_entity_poly.pdbx_strand_id
1 'polypeptide(L)'
;MVEMYGTLWINAYGTTPTELWANAITGLSGEQIKLGLACCLKCPDRFPPSLPEFMAMVKPLPRHYRETFKALPKPKADIETVKSNVAKMRQALGMR
;
A
#
# COMPACT_ATOMS: atom_id res chain seq x y z
N MET A 1 20.58 22.37 21.71
CA MET A 1 19.53 21.71 20.90
C MET A 1 19.26 20.26 21.34
N VAL A 2 20.27 19.43 21.61
CA VAL A 2 20.07 18.05 22.10
C VAL A 2 19.45 17.98 23.51
N GLU A 3 19.79 18.90 24.40
CA GLU A 3 19.39 18.84 25.82
C GLU A 3 17.90 19.12 26.10
N MET A 4 17.25 19.94 25.26
CA MET A 4 15.84 20.33 25.49
C MET A 4 14.85 19.36 24.86
N TYR A 5 15.18 18.77 23.70
CA TYR A 5 14.33 17.78 23.03
C TYR A 5 14.60 16.35 23.53
N GLY A 6 15.82 16.06 24.01
CA GLY A 6 16.17 14.73 24.52
C GLY A 6 15.45 14.39 25.82
N THR A 7 15.31 15.34 26.75
CA THR A 7 14.64 15.12 28.05
C THR A 7 13.14 14.87 27.89
N LEU A 8 12.44 15.63 27.05
CA LEU A 8 11.02 15.40 26.75
C LEU A 8 10.80 14.06 26.04
N TRP A 9 11.69 13.70 25.11
CA TRP A 9 11.64 12.42 24.40
C TRP A 9 11.87 11.23 25.35
N ILE A 10 12.92 11.31 26.18
CA ILE A 10 13.24 10.28 27.17
C ILE A 10 12.12 10.16 28.21
N ASN A 11 11.51 11.27 28.63
CA ASN A 11 10.35 11.22 29.53
C ASN A 11 9.12 10.59 28.87
N ALA A 12 8.92 10.80 27.57
CA ALA A 12 7.78 10.26 26.84
C ALA A 12 7.95 8.77 26.44
N TYR A 13 9.16 8.35 26.10
CA TYR A 13 9.40 7.03 25.48
C TYR A 13 10.46 6.18 26.19
N GLY A 14 11.15 6.73 27.19
CA GLY A 14 12.24 6.06 27.90
C GLY A 14 13.58 6.10 27.16
N THR A 15 14.62 5.63 27.84
CA THR A 15 15.97 5.42 27.26
C THR A 15 16.13 4.04 26.65
N THR A 16 15.29 3.08 27.04
CA THR A 16 15.31 1.70 26.58
C THR A 16 14.10 1.42 25.70
N PRO A 17 14.27 0.70 24.57
CA PRO A 17 13.12 0.25 23.79
C PRO A 17 12.20 -0.59 24.68
N THR A 18 10.90 -0.39 24.54
CA THR A 18 9.92 -1.19 25.29
C THR A 18 9.97 -2.65 24.85
N GLU A 19 9.60 -3.57 25.73
CA GLU A 19 9.52 -5.01 25.40
C GLU A 19 8.64 -5.27 24.17
N LEU A 20 7.61 -4.44 23.97
CA LEU A 20 6.74 -4.49 22.80
C LEU A 20 7.51 -4.31 21.48
N TRP A 21 8.40 -3.31 21.42
CA TRP A 21 9.25 -3.07 20.26
C TRP A 21 10.28 -4.19 20.07
N ALA A 22 10.90 -4.63 21.17
CA ALA A 22 11.88 -5.72 21.12
C ALA A 22 11.25 -7.00 20.55
N ASN A 23 10.09 -7.40 21.06
CA ASN A 23 9.35 -8.57 20.59
C ASN A 23 8.91 -8.44 19.13
N ALA A 24 8.42 -7.28 18.71
CA ALA A 24 7.97 -7.05 17.34
C ALA A 24 9.12 -7.09 16.33
N ILE A 25 10.29 -6.54 16.68
CA ILE A 25 11.48 -6.54 15.81
C ILE A 25 12.13 -7.93 15.76
N THR A 26 12.05 -8.72 16.83
CA THR A 26 12.66 -10.06 16.89
C THR A 26 12.14 -11.00 15.79
N GLY A 27 10.88 -10.82 15.36
CA GLY A 27 10.28 -11.59 14.26
C GLY A 27 10.65 -11.11 12.85
N LEU A 28 11.48 -10.08 12.69
CA LEU A 28 11.83 -9.50 11.40
C LEU A 28 13.18 -9.97 10.89
N SER A 29 13.30 -10.15 9.57
CA SER A 29 14.58 -10.36 8.92
C SER A 29 15.39 -9.06 8.81
N GLY A 30 16.71 -9.18 8.66
CA GLY A 30 17.57 -8.00 8.44
C GLY A 30 17.16 -7.18 7.22
N GLU A 31 16.69 -7.83 6.14
CA GLU A 31 16.21 -7.14 4.94
C GLU A 31 14.89 -6.39 5.18
N GLN A 32 14.00 -6.95 5.98
CA GLN A 32 12.77 -6.31 6.42
C GLN A 32 13.05 -5.04 7.23
N ILE A 33 14.02 -5.10 8.14
CA ILE A 33 14.45 -3.94 8.94
C ILE A 33 15.06 -2.87 8.03
N LYS A 34 15.96 -3.25 7.10
CA LYS A 34 16.53 -2.31 6.11
C LYS A 34 15.45 -1.60 5.30
N LEU A 35 14.43 -2.33 4.86
CA LEU A 35 13.29 -1.76 4.12
C LEU A 35 12.54 -0.73 4.96
N GLY A 36 12.19 -1.06 6.20
CA GLY A 36 11.49 -0.15 7.12
C GLY A 36 12.28 1.14 7.36
N LEU A 37 13.59 1.03 7.61
CA LEU A 37 14.47 2.19 7.79
C LEU A 37 14.58 3.05 6.53
N ALA A 38 14.68 2.42 5.35
CA ALA A 38 14.69 3.14 4.08
C ALA A 38 13.38 3.90 3.82
N CYS A 39 12.24 3.37 4.28
CA CYS A 39 10.96 4.08 4.23
C CYS A 39 10.93 5.29 5.19
N CYS A 40 11.50 5.16 6.39
CA CYS A 40 11.60 6.27 7.35
C CYS A 40 12.43 7.43 6.79
N LEU A 41 13.57 7.13 6.16
CA LEU A 41 14.47 8.14 5.57
C LEU A 41 13.82 8.93 4.41
N LYS A 42 12.80 8.38 3.76
CA LYS A 42 12.06 9.07 2.68
C LYS A 42 11.04 10.09 3.21
N CYS A 43 10.81 10.15 4.52
CA CYS A 43 9.85 11.05 5.15
C CYS A 43 10.56 11.98 6.16
N PRO A 44 11.44 12.89 5.70
CA PRO A 44 12.31 13.69 6.58
C PRO A 44 11.56 14.65 7.51
N ASP A 45 10.35 15.08 7.14
CA ASP A 45 9.56 16.06 7.92
C ASP A 45 8.59 15.40 8.91
N ARG A 46 8.64 14.08 9.08
CA ARG A 46 7.72 13.35 9.96
C ARG A 46 8.43 12.93 11.24
N PHE A 47 7.72 13.05 12.36
CA PHE A 47 8.12 12.37 13.60
C PHE A 47 8.38 10.88 13.34
N PRO A 48 9.28 10.23 14.10
CA PRO A 48 9.54 8.80 13.97
C PRO A 48 8.23 7.99 14.04
N PRO A 49 8.09 6.93 13.22
CA PRO A 49 6.85 6.17 13.17
C PRO A 49 6.60 5.44 14.49
N SER A 50 5.32 5.28 14.83
CA SER A 50 4.89 4.35 15.86
C SER A 50 5.17 2.89 15.46
N LEU A 51 5.12 1.96 16.41
CA LEU A 51 5.37 0.54 16.13
C LEU A 51 4.43 -0.01 15.03
N PRO A 52 3.11 0.23 15.06
CA PRO A 52 2.22 -0.24 14.00
C PRO A 52 2.55 0.35 12.63
N GLU A 53 2.90 1.65 12.58
CA GLU A 53 3.30 2.32 11.34
C GLU A 53 4.61 1.74 10.79
N PHE A 54 5.60 1.49 11.65
CA PHE A 54 6.84 0.84 11.26
C PHE A 54 6.60 -0.57 10.73
N MET A 55 5.77 -1.37 11.40
CA MET A 55 5.42 -2.72 10.94
C MET A 55 4.72 -2.71 9.57
N ALA A 56 3.90 -1.69 9.28
CA ALA A 56 3.30 -1.51 7.96
C ALA A 56 4.32 -1.12 6.88
N MET A 57 5.39 -0.41 7.23
CA MET A 57 6.50 -0.11 6.31
C MET A 57 7.35 -1.35 6.01
N VAL A 58 7.52 -2.23 7.00
CA VAL A 58 8.35 -3.43 6.91
C VAL A 58 7.65 -4.58 6.16
N LYS A 59 6.32 -4.70 6.31
CA LYS A 59 5.52 -5.68 5.59
C LYS A 59 4.88 -5.00 4.38
N PRO A 60 5.51 -5.01 3.20
CA PRO A 60 4.79 -4.62 2.00
C PRO A 60 3.53 -5.49 1.94
N LEU A 61 2.36 -4.86 1.88
CA LEU A 61 1.11 -5.58 1.65
C LEU A 61 1.37 -6.61 0.56
N PRO A 62 0.98 -7.88 0.78
CA PRO A 62 1.22 -8.91 -0.20
C PRO A 62 0.76 -8.38 -1.56
N ARG A 63 1.66 -8.43 -2.55
CA ARG A 63 1.38 -7.94 -3.90
C ARG A 63 0.18 -8.65 -4.53
N HIS A 64 -0.38 -9.66 -3.88
CA HIS A 64 -1.62 -10.35 -4.22
C HIS A 64 -2.81 -9.41 -4.43
N TYR A 65 -2.86 -8.23 -3.81
CA TYR A 65 -3.92 -7.25 -4.13
C TYR A 65 -3.66 -6.47 -5.44
N ARG A 66 -2.42 -6.50 -5.94
CA ARG A 66 -1.99 -5.98 -7.25
C ARG A 66 -1.77 -7.08 -8.29
N GLU A 67 -1.89 -8.36 -7.91
CA GLU A 67 -1.90 -9.47 -8.85
C GLU A 67 -3.21 -9.44 -9.63
N THR A 68 -3.19 -8.61 -10.67
CA THR A 68 -3.80 -8.88 -11.96
C THR A 68 -5.21 -9.44 -11.86
N PHE A 69 -6.22 -8.56 -11.93
CA PHE A 69 -7.37 -8.92 -12.74
C PHE A 69 -6.80 -9.32 -14.11
N LYS A 70 -6.58 -10.62 -14.35
CA LYS A 70 -6.46 -11.13 -15.71
C LYS A 70 -7.77 -10.72 -16.34
N ALA A 71 -7.71 -9.71 -17.21
CA ALA A 71 -8.88 -9.28 -17.96
C ALA A 71 -9.49 -10.55 -18.56
N LEU A 72 -10.75 -10.81 -18.22
CA LEU A 72 -11.46 -11.95 -18.79
C LEU A 72 -11.33 -11.84 -20.31
N PRO A 73 -11.14 -12.97 -21.02
CA PRO A 73 -11.09 -12.93 -22.47
C PRO A 73 -12.34 -12.24 -22.97
N LYS A 74 -12.18 -11.25 -23.86
CA LYS A 74 -13.32 -10.55 -24.45
C LYS A 74 -14.24 -11.61 -25.08
N PRO A 75 -15.54 -11.62 -24.78
CA PRO A 75 -16.44 -12.56 -25.41
C PRO A 75 -16.39 -12.36 -26.93
N LYS A 76 -16.34 -13.47 -27.68
CA LYS A 76 -16.37 -13.41 -29.15
C LYS A 76 -17.75 -12.92 -29.56
N ALA A 77 -17.82 -11.71 -30.11
CA ALA A 77 -19.08 -11.15 -30.57
C ALA A 77 -19.59 -11.92 -31.79
N ASP A 78 -20.86 -12.30 -31.77
CA ASP A 78 -21.56 -12.81 -32.95
C ASP A 78 -21.90 -11.65 -33.89
N ILE A 79 -21.42 -11.74 -35.13
CA ILE A 79 -21.47 -10.65 -36.12
C ILE A 79 -22.92 -10.38 -36.56
N GLU A 80 -23.75 -11.42 -36.66
CA GLU A 80 -25.17 -11.33 -37.02
C GLU A 80 -25.94 -10.52 -35.95
N THR A 81 -25.76 -10.91 -34.69
CA THR A 81 -26.39 -10.23 -33.55
C THR A 81 -25.94 -8.77 -33.43
N VAL A 82 -24.64 -8.49 -33.65
CA VAL A 82 -24.13 -7.10 -33.64
C VAL A 82 -24.77 -6.26 -34.74
N LYS A 83 -24.87 -6.77 -35.98
CA LYS A 83 -25.50 -6.05 -37.09
C LYS A 83 -26.97 -5.75 -36.83
N SER A 84 -27.73 -6.73 -36.32
CA SER A 84 -29.14 -6.57 -35.98
C SER A 84 -29.34 -5.49 -34.90
N ASN A 85 -28.52 -5.51 -33.84
CA ASN A 85 -28.59 -4.53 -32.77
C ASN A 85 -28.21 -3.12 -33.25
N VAL A 86 -27.17 -2.99 -34.08
CA VAL A 86 -26.77 -1.70 -34.67
C VAL A 86 -27.86 -1.15 -35.59
N ALA A 87 -28.53 -2.00 -36.39
CA ALA A 87 -29.65 -1.58 -37.24
C ALA A 87 -30.82 -1.03 -36.41
N LYS A 88 -31.20 -1.72 -35.33
CA LYS A 88 -32.23 -1.24 -34.39
C LYS A 88 -31.85 0.10 -33.76
N MET A 89 -30.59 0.28 -33.36
CA MET A 89 -30.10 1.54 -32.80
C MET A 89 -30.16 2.68 -33.82
N ARG A 90 -29.75 2.44 -35.07
CA ARG A 90 -29.84 3.44 -36.15
C ARG A 90 -31.28 3.86 -36.43
N GLN A 91 -32.20 2.89 -36.44
CA GLN A 91 -33.62 3.13 -36.61
C GLN A 91 -34.21 3.94 -35.45
N ALA A 92 -33.83 3.64 -34.21
CA ALA A 92 -34.26 4.36 -33.01
C ALA A 92 -33.72 5.81 -32.97
N LEU A 93 -32.55 6.05 -33.55
CA LEU A 93 -31.93 7.38 -33.65
C LEU A 93 -32.39 8.17 -34.89
N GLY A 94 -33.31 7.63 -35.69
CA GLY A 94 -33.84 8.31 -36.89
C GLY A 94 -32.83 8.43 -38.04
N MET A 95 -31.72 7.71 -37.99
CA MET A 95 -30.70 7.71 -39.04
C MET A 95 -31.05 6.63 -40.08
N ARG A 96 -31.46 7.06 -41.28
CA ARG A 96 -31.64 6.19 -42.45
C ARG A 96 -30.30 5.90 -43.12
#